data_AF-E5KWN5-F1
#
_entry.id   AF-E5KWN5-F1
#
_cell.length_a   1.000
_cell.length_b   1.000
_cell.length_c   1.000
_cell.angle_alpha   90.00
_cell.angle_beta   90.00
_cell.angle_gamma   90.00
#
_symmetry.space_group_name_H-M   'P 1'
#
loop_
_entity.id
_entity.type
_entity.pdbx_description
1 polymer ?
#
loop_
_entity_poly.entity_id
_entity_poly.type
_entity_poly.pdbx_seq_one_letter_code
_entity_poly.pdbx_strand_id
1 'polypeptide(L)'
;MYTYGLGVTKDYSQAFKWLNKAATQGNPEAQIGMGSLYKNGWGVRKDCYIAMTWYLRSVAHGNTDAMNNIGYLYKNGLGVPQDFEEVFLV
;
A
#
# COMPACT_ATOMS: atom_id res chain seq x y z
N MET A 1 1.33 -36.50 -7.72
CA MET A 1 0.39 -35.62 -8.45
C MET A 1 -0.47 -34.86 -7.44
N TYR A 2 -0.21 -33.56 -7.26
CA TYR A 2 -1.16 -32.45 -7.03
C TYR A 2 -0.30 -31.19 -6.79
N THR A 3 0.41 -30.85 -7.86
CA THR A 3 1.17 -29.62 -8.07
C THR A 3 0.22 -28.48 -8.36
N TYR A 4 0.39 -27.36 -7.64
CA TYR A 4 0.00 -25.99 -8.00
C TYR A 4 -1.49 -25.72 -8.34
N GLY A 5 -2.18 -25.09 -7.40
CA GLY A 5 -3.37 -24.27 -7.68
C GLY A 5 -4.64 -24.67 -6.94
N LEU A 6 -4.81 -24.17 -5.72
CA LEU A 6 -6.14 -23.96 -5.14
C LEU A 6 -6.21 -22.45 -4.84
N GLY A 7 -6.68 -21.60 -5.74
CA GLY A 7 -7.95 -21.75 -6.48
C GLY A 7 -9.06 -20.86 -5.90
N VAL A 8 -8.75 -19.96 -4.96
CA VAL A 8 -9.54 -18.73 -4.80
C VAL A 8 -8.82 -17.72 -5.68
N THR A 9 -9.44 -17.27 -6.77
CA THR A 9 -9.09 -15.99 -7.37
C THR A 9 -9.01 -15.02 -6.21
N LYS A 10 -7.79 -14.60 -5.81
CA LYS A 10 -7.65 -13.62 -4.72
C LYS A 10 -8.44 -12.42 -5.19
N ASP A 11 -9.65 -12.27 -4.67
CA ASP A 11 -10.57 -11.24 -5.08
C ASP A 11 -10.11 -9.97 -4.38
N TYR A 12 -9.02 -9.44 -4.92
CA TYR A 12 -8.42 -8.21 -4.42
C TYR A 12 -9.41 -7.06 -4.55
N SER A 13 -10.43 -7.16 -5.41
CA SER A 13 -11.55 -6.21 -5.45
C SER A 13 -12.45 -6.32 -4.22
N GLN A 14 -12.79 -7.53 -3.75
CA GLN A 14 -13.50 -7.71 -2.48
C GLN A 14 -12.64 -7.32 -1.27
N ALA A 15 -11.38 -7.75 -1.24
CA ALA A 15 -10.46 -7.36 -0.17
C ALA A 15 -10.31 -5.84 -0.11
N PHE A 16 -10.21 -5.15 -1.25
CA PHE A 16 -10.19 -3.70 -1.32
C PHE A 16 -11.45 -3.08 -0.71
N LYS A 17 -12.65 -3.59 -1.02
CA LYS A 17 -13.91 -3.07 -0.44
C LYS A 17 -13.93 -3.18 1.09
N TRP A 18 -13.55 -4.33 1.64
CA TRP A 18 -13.51 -4.55 3.09
C TRP A 18 -12.44 -3.72 3.78
N LEU A 19 -11.22 -3.72 3.23
CA LEU A 19 -10.11 -2.92 3.73
C LEU A 19 -10.43 -1.44 3.67
N ASN A 20 -11.01 -0.95 2.57
CA ASN A 20 -11.39 0.44 2.43
C ASN A 20 -12.41 0.84 3.50
N LYS A 21 -13.45 0.03 3.73
CA LYS A 21 -14.46 0.30 4.77
C LYS A 21 -13.87 0.34 6.18
N ALA A 22 -12.92 -0.54 6.50
CA ALA A 22 -12.27 -0.55 7.81
C ALA A 22 -11.23 0.58 7.95
N ALA A 23 -10.45 0.83 6.90
CA ALA A 23 -9.42 1.85 6.88
C ALA A 23 -10.00 3.26 6.95
N THR A 24 -11.18 3.51 6.36
CA THR A 24 -11.91 4.79 6.49
C THR A 24 -12.49 5.00 7.89
N GLN A 25 -12.72 3.93 8.66
CA GLN A 25 -13.10 4.01 10.08
C GLN A 25 -11.88 4.16 11.01
N GLY A 26 -10.68 4.32 10.47
CA GLY A 26 -9.46 4.51 11.27
C GLY A 26 -8.83 3.20 11.76
N ASN A 27 -9.25 2.04 11.26
CA ASN A 27 -8.60 0.78 11.63
C ASN A 27 -7.17 0.73 11.06
N PRO A 28 -6.13 0.70 11.90
CA PRO A 28 -4.77 0.87 11.43
C PRO A 28 -4.22 -0.37 10.70
N GLU A 29 -4.69 -1.58 11.02
CA GLU A 29 -4.33 -2.81 10.29
C GLU A 29 -4.89 -2.78 8.86
N ALA A 30 -6.13 -2.32 8.71
CA ALA A 30 -6.75 -2.15 7.41
C ALA A 30 -6.02 -1.09 6.58
N GLN A 31 -5.52 -0.02 7.21
CA GLN A 31 -4.69 0.99 6.54
C GLN A 31 -3.35 0.39 6.07
N ILE A 32 -2.70 -0.48 6.84
CA ILE A 32 -1.52 -1.26 6.37
C ILE A 32 -1.89 -2.15 5.18
N GLY A 33 -3.05 -2.81 5.25
CA GLY A 33 -3.58 -3.62 4.16
C GLY A 33 -3.77 -2.81 2.87
N MET A 34 -4.39 -1.63 2.96
CA MET A 34 -4.54 -0.69 1.84
C MET A 34 -3.18 -0.29 1.27
N GLY A 35 -2.22 0.07 2.14
CA GLY A 35 -0.86 0.36 1.72
C GLY A 35 -0.22 -0.80 0.95
N SER A 36 -0.46 -2.03 1.37
CA SER A 36 0.07 -3.23 0.72
C SER A 36 -0.56 -3.50 -0.63
N LEU A 37 -1.86 -3.24 -0.81
CA LEU A 37 -2.54 -3.35 -2.11
C LEU A 37 -1.91 -2.41 -3.13
N TYR A 38 -1.71 -1.13 -2.77
CA TYR A 38 -1.10 -0.14 -3.65
C TYR A 38 0.40 -0.38 -3.87
N LYS A 39 1.15 -0.82 -2.85
CA LYS A 39 2.58 -1.17 -2.99
C LYS A 39 2.80 -2.28 -4.02
N ASN A 40 1.93 -3.29 -4.00
CA ASN A 40 2.09 -4.49 -4.82
C ASN A 40 1.24 -4.49 -6.12
N GLY A 41 0.31 -3.54 -6.27
CA GLY A 41 -0.63 -3.52 -7.39
C GLY A 41 -1.66 -4.65 -7.34
N TRP A 42 -2.09 -5.03 -6.14
CA TRP A 42 -3.04 -6.13 -5.95
C TRP A 42 -4.47 -5.63 -6.06
N GLY A 43 -5.12 -5.88 -7.20
CA GLY A 43 -6.48 -5.41 -7.48
C GLY A 43 -6.62 -3.90 -7.69
N VAL A 44 -5.51 -3.17 -7.65
CA VAL A 44 -5.39 -1.74 -7.91
C VAL A 44 -4.13 -1.49 -8.74
N ARG A 45 -4.06 -0.34 -9.42
CA ARG A 45 -2.81 0.09 -10.05
C ARG A 45 -1.75 0.29 -8.96
N LYS A 46 -0.56 -0.29 -9.17
CA LYS A 46 0.58 -0.12 -8.26
C LYS A 46 0.91 1.37 -8.15
N ASP A 47 0.94 1.87 -6.92
CA ASP A 47 1.24 3.26 -6.61
C ASP A 47 1.89 3.35 -5.21
N CYS A 48 3.20 3.54 -5.19
CA CYS A 48 3.95 3.60 -3.93
C CYS A 48 3.70 4.89 -3.15
N TYR A 49 3.27 5.97 -3.80
CA TYR A 49 2.91 7.21 -3.14
C TYR A 49 1.61 7.03 -2.35
N ILE A 50 0.57 6.47 -2.98
CA ILE A 50 -0.67 6.13 -2.28
C ILE A 50 -0.39 5.11 -1.17
N ALA A 51 0.48 4.11 -1.41
CA ALA A 51 0.88 3.17 -0.38
C ALA A 51 1.49 3.86 0.85
N MET A 52 2.42 4.81 0.63
CA MET A 52 3.04 5.63 1.66
C MET A 52 1.99 6.40 2.48
N THR A 53 1.01 7.02 1.83
CA THR A 53 -0.06 7.76 2.54
C THR A 53 -0.88 6.87 3.47
N TRP A 54 -1.16 5.62 3.06
CA TRP A 54 -1.92 4.68 3.88
C TRP A 54 -1.10 4.19 5.09
N TYR A 55 0.20 3.92 4.91
CA TYR A 55 1.06 3.56 6.03
C TYR A 55 1.21 4.71 7.04
N LEU A 56 1.36 5.96 6.58
CA LEU A 56 1.42 7.12 7.46
C LEU A 56 0.14 7.30 8.28
N ARG A 57 -1.03 7.08 7.68
CA ARG A 57 -2.31 7.07 8.41
C ARG A 57 -2.33 6.01 9.50
N SER A 58 -1.83 4.81 9.21
CA SER A 58 -1.77 3.72 10.18
C SER A 58 -0.90 4.08 11.40
N VAL A 59 0.24 4.72 11.18
CA VAL A 59 1.08 5.27 12.27
C VAL A 59 0.32 6.33 13.07
N ALA A 60 -0.38 7.25 12.40
CA ALA A 60 -1.19 8.27 13.06
C ALA A 60 -2.32 7.68 13.91
N HIS A 61 -2.83 6.49 13.56
CA HIS A 61 -3.79 5.71 14.33
C HIS A 61 -3.15 4.73 15.32
N GLY A 62 -1.86 4.86 15.60
CA GLY A 62 -1.17 4.16 16.69
C GLY A 62 -0.55 2.82 16.32
N ASN A 63 -0.56 2.40 15.05
CA ASN A 63 0.13 1.18 14.64
C ASN A 63 1.51 1.49 14.05
N THR A 64 2.53 1.30 14.88
CA THR A 64 3.94 1.52 14.52
C THR A 64 4.49 0.45 13.57
N ASP A 65 3.82 -0.69 13.37
CA ASP A 65 4.29 -1.72 12.43
C ASP A 65 4.28 -1.20 10.98
N ALA A 66 3.44 -0.21 10.70
CA ALA A 66 3.45 0.51 9.44
C ALA A 66 4.78 1.23 9.16
N MET A 67 5.55 1.58 10.19
CA MET A 67 6.88 2.20 10.03
C MET A 67 7.87 1.27 9.32
N ASN A 68 7.74 -0.05 9.50
CA ASN A 68 8.57 -1.01 8.77
C ASN A 68 8.31 -0.95 7.26
N ASN A 69 7.03 -0.79 6.88
CA ASN A 69 6.65 -0.64 5.47
C ASN A 69 7.11 0.72 4.90
N ILE A 70 7.03 1.78 5.69
CA ILE A 70 7.57 3.11 5.32
C ILE A 70 9.08 3.04 5.13
N GLY A 71 9.81 2.43 6.07
CA GLY A 71 11.25 2.24 5.96
C GLY A 71 11.63 1.41 4.73
N TYR A 72 10.85 0.39 4.41
CA TYR A 72 11.02 -0.38 3.16
C TYR A 72 10.83 0.49 1.92
N LEU A 73 9.78 1.33 1.90
CA LEU A 73 9.52 2.26 0.79
C LEU A 73 10.69 3.22 0.58
N TYR A 74 11.16 3.89 1.65
CA TYR A 74 12.33 4.77 1.58
C TYR A 74 13.61 4.06 1.16
N LYS A 75 13.92 2.89 1.73
CA LYS A 75 15.13 2.12 1.42
C LYS A 75 15.22 1.76 -0.06
N ASN A 76 14.08 1.48 -0.69
CA ASN A 76 14.01 1.10 -2.09
C ASN A 76 13.74 2.27 -3.04
N GLY A 77 13.68 3.52 -2.53
CA GLY A 77 13.32 4.69 -3.34
C GLY A 77 11.90 4.65 -3.91
N LEU A 78 11.01 3.87 -3.29
CA LEU A 78 9.63 3.65 -3.73
C LEU A 78 8.70 4.54 -2.92
N GLY A 79 8.00 5.49 -3.53
CA GLY A 79 7.01 6.35 -2.83
C GLY A 79 7.42 7.81 -2.67
N VAL A 80 8.60 8.15 -3.16
CA VAL A 80 8.96 9.52 -3.55
C VAL A 80 8.94 9.55 -5.08
N PRO A 81 8.29 10.52 -5.74
CA PRO A 81 8.53 10.69 -7.16
C PRO A 81 10.02 10.92 -7.37
N GLN A 82 10.65 10.03 -8.14
CA GLN A 82 12.04 10.16 -8.56
C GLN A 82 12.16 11.11 -9.77
N ASP A 83 11.22 12.07 -9.88
CA ASP A 83 11.25 13.05 -10.97
C ASP A 83 12.38 14.06 -10.71
N PHE A 84 13.47 13.79 -11.42
CA PHE A 84 14.53 14.71 -11.79
C PHE A 84 14.08 15.76 -12.83
N GLU A 85 12.85 16.26 -12.74
CA GLU A 85 12.36 17.34 -13.61
C GLU A 85 11.56 18.37 -12.82
N GLU A 86 12.22 19.07 -11.88
CA GLU A 86 12.00 20.51 -11.83
C GLU A 86 12.75 21.11 -13.02
N VAL A 87 12.07 21.17 -14.16
CA VAL A 87 12.45 22.01 -15.29
C VAL A 87 12.48 23.45 -14.80
N PHE A 88 13.66 23.95 -14.45
CA PHE A 88 13.93 25.39 -14.46
C PHE A 88 14.62 25.70 -15.79
N LEU A 89 13.81 25.94 -16.82
CA LEU A 89 14.25 26.72 -17.98
C LEU A 89 14.46 28.16 -17.48
N VAL A 90 15.73 28.58 -17.38
CA VAL A 90 16.14 29.99 -17.48
C VAL A 90 16.98 30.13 -18.73
#